data_AF-A0A7C2CEC9-F1
#
_entry.id   AF-A0A7C2CEC9-F1
#
_cell.length_a   1.000
_cell.length_b   1.000
_cell.length_c   1.000
_cell.angle_alpha   90.00
_cell.angle_beta   90.00
_cell.angle_gamma   90.00
#
_symmetry.space_group_name_H-M   'P 1'
#
loop_
_entity.id
_entity.type
_entity.pdbx_description
1 polymer ?
#
loop_
_entity_poly.entity_id
_entity_poly.type
_entity_poly.pdbx_seq_one_letter_code
_entity_poly.pdbx_strand_id
1 'polypeptide(L)'
;MRSLGIILIVTFGQVGALSLKEQGLALFEQAELTLKRESDPARLAHGALVLAGLIKDVDSSRSEALLRLAARALSQLDFEEIAERERRRTGRTPRVVFRSPYDVDHLWEKLLEEAAQLRVELVREFLAEIKADDRWKGSVLARLARSVREGHARDELVDMSLTHAISFSAVSLLFALRERDPERGHAIFRAALERAVQRGDLDGLYWLGAYAIPGVNLPNRFPLSNPPAPDPMLARMYIHALVDALSEVAVRANPMPTHIYRALVNIRPHAEQFAVDVVPRIDSTLAFVVSRLSPRALAEAERSDLERTTPEVEKIEDLELRA
;
A
#
# COMPACT_ATOMS: atom_id res chain seq x y z
N MET A 1 -10.41 -5.76 -44.67
CA MET A 1 -10.68 -5.69 -43.22
C MET A 1 -10.84 -4.22 -42.86
N ARG A 2 -12.08 -3.77 -42.73
CA ARG A 2 -12.44 -2.37 -42.45
C ARG A 2 -13.55 -2.40 -41.38
N SER A 3 -13.31 -1.62 -40.32
CA SER A 3 -14.31 -0.77 -39.67
C SER A 3 -15.57 -1.45 -39.11
N LEU A 4 -15.53 -1.79 -37.82
CA LEU A 4 -16.71 -1.78 -36.94
C LEU A 4 -16.36 -0.94 -35.71
N GLY A 5 -15.99 0.31 -35.98
CA GLY A 5 -16.19 1.38 -35.01
C GLY A 5 -17.69 1.61 -34.92
N ILE A 6 -18.23 1.54 -33.71
CA ILE A 6 -19.61 1.88 -33.41
C ILE A 6 -19.79 3.37 -33.74
N ILE A 7 -20.20 3.61 -34.97
CA ILE A 7 -20.76 4.88 -35.44
C ILE A 7 -22.20 4.89 -34.95
N LEU A 8 -22.45 5.66 -33.90
CA LEU A 8 -23.77 6.20 -33.59
C LEU A 8 -23.59 7.65 -33.15
N ILE A 9 -22.86 8.39 -33.97
CA ILE A 9 -22.76 9.84 -33.96
C ILE A 9 -22.95 10.25 -35.42
N VAL A 10 -23.70 11.33 -35.65
CA VAL A 10 -24.12 11.88 -36.95
C VAL A 10 -25.47 11.36 -37.47
N THR A 11 -26.55 11.78 -36.82
CA THR A 11 -27.72 12.49 -37.40
C THR A 11 -28.71 12.76 -36.25
N PHE A 12 -29.45 13.87 -36.31
CA PHE A 12 -30.32 14.43 -35.24
C PHE A 12 -29.67 15.43 -34.27
N GLY A 13 -29.52 16.65 -34.78
CA GLY A 13 -29.27 17.85 -33.99
C GLY A 13 -30.44 18.17 -33.05
N GLN A 14 -30.13 18.22 -31.77
CA GLN A 14 -30.84 18.87 -30.65
C GLN A 14 -32.26 18.40 -30.25
N VAL A 15 -33.05 17.75 -31.10
CA VAL A 15 -34.34 17.11 -30.68
C VAL A 15 -34.14 15.65 -30.25
N GLY A 16 -33.06 15.00 -30.69
CA GLY A 16 -32.76 13.58 -30.40
C GLY A 16 -31.93 13.30 -29.14
N ALA A 17 -31.35 14.32 -28.49
CA ALA A 17 -30.50 14.10 -27.32
C ALA A 17 -31.30 13.70 -26.07
N LEU A 18 -32.51 14.24 -25.90
CA LEU A 18 -33.44 13.85 -24.84
C LEU A 18 -33.93 12.41 -25.04
N SER A 19 -34.32 12.04 -26.27
CA SER A 19 -34.76 10.67 -26.58
C SER A 19 -33.64 9.63 -26.47
N LEU A 20 -32.39 9.99 -26.81
CA LEU A 20 -31.23 9.10 -26.63
C LEU A 20 -30.89 8.89 -25.15
N LYS A 21 -31.00 9.94 -24.34
CA LYS A 21 -30.81 9.85 -22.89
C LYS A 21 -31.89 8.96 -22.24
N GLU A 22 -33.15 9.14 -22.63
CA GLU A 22 -34.27 8.31 -22.15
C GLU A 22 -34.15 6.85 -22.57
N GLN A 23 -33.77 6.58 -23.82
CA GLN A 23 -33.51 5.22 -24.31
C GLN A 23 -32.32 4.57 -23.58
N GLY A 24 -31.24 5.33 -23.33
CA GLY A 24 -30.09 4.87 -22.56
C GLY A 24 -30.45 4.50 -21.13
N LEU A 25 -31.27 5.32 -20.46
CA LEU A 25 -31.76 5.04 -19.10
C LEU A 25 -32.67 3.81 -19.06
N ALA A 26 -33.55 3.62 -20.04
CA ALA A 26 -34.38 2.43 -20.13
C ALA A 26 -33.56 1.14 -20.31
N LEU A 27 -32.53 1.16 -21.17
CA LEU A 27 -31.60 0.04 -21.32
C LEU A 27 -30.82 -0.24 -20.04
N PHE A 28 -30.42 0.82 -19.33
CA PHE A 28 -29.73 0.71 -18.04
C PHE A 28 -30.63 0.08 -16.97
N GLU A 29 -31.90 0.50 -16.87
CA GLU A 29 -32.89 -0.08 -15.97
C GLU A 29 -33.12 -1.57 -16.26
N GLN A 30 -33.19 -1.96 -17.54
CA GLN A 30 -33.29 -3.36 -17.93
C GLN A 30 -32.04 -4.15 -17.54
N ALA A 31 -30.84 -3.57 -17.69
CA ALA A 31 -29.58 -4.19 -17.27
C ALA A 31 -29.53 -4.38 -15.76
N GLU A 32 -29.96 -3.40 -14.96
CA GLU A 32 -30.07 -3.54 -13.50
C GLU A 32 -31.07 -4.61 -13.07
N LEU A 33 -32.23 -4.69 -13.74
CA LEU A 33 -33.21 -5.74 -13.47
C LEU A 33 -32.67 -7.14 -13.76
N THR A 34 -31.86 -7.26 -14.83
CA THR A 34 -31.17 -8.50 -15.18
C THR A 34 -30.13 -8.85 -14.14
N LEU A 35 -29.33 -7.86 -13.71
CA LEU A 35 -28.31 -8.02 -12.69
C LEU A 35 -28.91 -8.51 -11.36
N LYS A 36 -30.05 -7.95 -10.92
CA LYS A 36 -30.75 -8.38 -9.69
C LYS A 36 -31.21 -9.84 -9.71
N ARG A 37 -31.22 -10.49 -10.87
CA ARG A 37 -31.57 -11.91 -11.04
C ARG A 37 -30.35 -12.83 -11.14
N GLU A 38 -29.13 -12.27 -11.19
CA GLU A 38 -27.90 -13.07 -11.19
C GLU A 38 -27.70 -13.72 -9.82
N SER A 39 -27.45 -15.03 -9.82
CA SER A 39 -27.30 -15.83 -8.61
C SER A 39 -25.83 -16.08 -8.25
N ASP A 40 -24.91 -16.00 -9.21
CA ASP A 40 -23.49 -16.13 -8.95
C ASP A 40 -22.92 -14.83 -8.37
N PRO A 41 -22.36 -14.83 -7.14
CA PRO A 41 -21.92 -13.59 -6.50
C PRO A 41 -20.78 -12.89 -7.24
N ALA A 42 -19.89 -13.62 -7.93
CA ALA A 42 -18.78 -13.02 -8.67
C ALA A 42 -19.28 -12.32 -9.94
N ARG A 43 -20.21 -12.95 -10.67
CA ARG A 43 -20.88 -12.32 -11.83
C ARG A 43 -21.75 -11.14 -11.40
N LEU A 44 -22.46 -11.26 -10.28
CA LEU A 44 -23.26 -10.17 -9.71
C LEU A 44 -22.36 -8.97 -9.36
N ALA A 45 -21.23 -9.20 -8.68
CA ALA A 45 -20.28 -8.15 -8.35
C ALA A 45 -19.69 -7.49 -9.60
N HIS A 46 -19.23 -8.30 -10.56
CA HIS A 46 -18.69 -7.79 -11.83
C HIS A 46 -19.71 -6.93 -12.58
N GLY A 47 -20.94 -7.44 -12.75
CA GLY A 47 -22.00 -6.70 -13.43
C GLY A 47 -22.39 -5.41 -12.70
N ALA A 48 -22.45 -5.44 -11.36
CA ALA A 48 -22.70 -4.26 -10.55
C ALA A 48 -21.61 -3.19 -10.73
N LEU A 49 -20.34 -3.58 -10.77
CA LEU A 49 -19.22 -2.67 -11.01
C LEU A 49 -19.28 -2.04 -12.41
N VAL A 50 -19.57 -2.84 -13.44
CA VAL A 50 -19.72 -2.34 -14.81
C VAL A 50 -20.85 -1.30 -14.89
N LEU A 51 -22.02 -1.61 -14.31
CA LEU A 51 -23.14 -0.66 -14.32
C LEU A 51 -22.85 0.59 -13.48
N ALA A 52 -22.19 0.45 -12.32
CA ALA A 52 -21.79 1.58 -11.49
C ALA A 52 -20.88 2.55 -12.25
N GLY A 53 -19.90 2.02 -12.98
CA GLY A 53 -18.98 2.80 -13.81
C GLY A 53 -19.65 3.51 -14.99
N LEU A 54 -20.74 2.95 -15.52
CA LEU A 54 -21.51 3.57 -16.62
C LEU A 54 -22.42 4.71 -16.15
N ILE A 55 -22.97 4.62 -14.94
CA ILE A 55 -23.97 5.59 -14.43
C ILE A 55 -23.38 6.71 -13.57
N LYS A 56 -22.13 6.56 -13.08
CA LYS A 56 -21.53 7.49 -12.12
C LYS A 56 -21.57 8.97 -12.51
N ASP A 57 -21.37 9.28 -13.79
CA ASP A 57 -21.37 10.66 -14.29
C ASP A 57 -22.79 11.22 -14.50
N VAL A 58 -23.82 10.37 -14.41
CA VAL A 58 -25.24 10.72 -14.61
C VAL A 58 -25.99 10.75 -13.29
N ASP A 59 -25.82 9.73 -12.46
CA ASP A 59 -26.43 9.58 -11.14
C ASP A 59 -25.46 8.86 -10.20
N SER A 60 -24.71 9.66 -9.43
CA SER A 60 -23.74 9.16 -8.46
C SER A 60 -24.40 8.35 -7.34
N SER A 61 -25.63 8.69 -6.94
CA SER A 61 -26.34 7.97 -5.87
C SER A 61 -26.69 6.54 -6.29
N ARG A 62 -27.09 6.36 -7.55
CA ARG A 62 -27.36 5.05 -8.14
C ARG A 62 -26.08 4.25 -8.34
N SER A 63 -25.00 4.90 -8.76
CA SER A 63 -23.66 4.29 -8.82
C SER A 63 -23.22 3.77 -7.44
N GLU A 64 -23.35 4.58 -6.38
CA GLU A 64 -23.04 4.14 -5.02
C GLU A 64 -23.85 2.92 -4.58
N ALA A 65 -25.14 2.87 -4.90
CA ALA A 65 -26.00 1.74 -4.58
C ALA A 65 -25.53 0.44 -5.27
N LEU A 66 -25.05 0.55 -6.52
CA LEU A 66 -24.46 -0.56 -7.26
C LEU A 66 -23.10 -0.98 -6.70
N LEU A 67 -22.25 -0.05 -6.27
CA LEU A 67 -21.00 -0.39 -5.58
C LEU A 67 -21.26 -1.13 -4.26
N ARG A 68 -22.25 -0.70 -3.47
CA ARG A 68 -22.67 -1.42 -2.26
C ARG A 68 -23.23 -2.81 -2.57
N LEU A 69 -23.95 -2.97 -3.68
CA LEU A 69 -24.40 -4.27 -4.15
C LEU A 69 -23.21 -5.18 -4.50
N ALA A 70 -22.21 -4.64 -5.20
CA ALA A 70 -20.98 -5.37 -5.52
C ALA A 70 -20.22 -5.80 -4.26
N ALA A 71 -20.04 -4.90 -3.28
CA ALA A 71 -19.35 -5.19 -2.03
C ALA A 71 -20.04 -6.35 -1.26
N ARG A 72 -21.36 -6.28 -1.12
CA ARG A 72 -22.17 -7.34 -0.49
C ARG A 72 -22.12 -8.68 -1.22
N ALA A 73 -21.96 -8.67 -2.54
CA ALA A 73 -21.80 -9.89 -3.32
C ALA A 73 -20.40 -10.49 -3.10
N LEU A 74 -19.35 -9.65 -3.14
CA LEU A 74 -17.98 -10.08 -2.90
C LEU A 74 -17.74 -10.57 -1.47
N SER A 75 -18.40 -9.99 -0.47
CA SER A 75 -18.25 -10.40 0.94
C SER A 75 -18.73 -11.83 1.22
N GLN A 76 -19.55 -12.40 0.32
CA GLN A 76 -20.03 -13.78 0.36
C GLN A 76 -18.99 -14.79 -0.16
N LEU A 77 -17.97 -14.31 -0.87
CA LEU A 77 -16.92 -15.15 -1.45
C LEU A 77 -15.71 -15.21 -0.50
N ASP A 78 -14.96 -16.30 -0.62
CA ASP A 78 -13.66 -16.41 0.04
C ASP A 78 -12.64 -15.51 -0.66
N PHE A 79 -11.87 -14.78 0.14
CA PHE A 79 -10.78 -13.98 -0.37
C PHE A 79 -9.56 -14.89 -0.57
N GLU A 80 -9.04 -14.94 -1.80
CA GLU A 80 -7.79 -15.60 -2.12
C GLU A 80 -7.07 -14.81 -3.21
N GLU A 81 -5.84 -14.37 -2.93
CA GLU A 81 -5.02 -13.69 -3.93
C GLU A 81 -4.70 -14.64 -5.07
N ILE A 82 -4.79 -14.18 -6.33
CA ILE A 82 -4.52 -15.02 -7.50
C ILE A 82 -3.10 -15.60 -7.43
N ALA A 83 -2.11 -14.79 -7.02
CA ALA A 83 -0.73 -15.24 -6.90
C ALA A 83 -0.55 -16.38 -5.89
N GLU A 84 -1.28 -16.34 -4.77
CA GLU A 84 -1.25 -17.39 -3.75
C GLU A 84 -1.94 -18.67 -4.22
N ARG A 85 -3.10 -18.53 -4.88
CA ARG A 85 -3.82 -19.65 -5.51
C ARG A 85 -2.97 -20.37 -6.53
N GLU A 86 -2.32 -19.63 -7.43
CA GLU A 86 -1.43 -20.18 -8.44
C GLU A 86 -0.16 -20.79 -7.83
N ARG A 87 0.41 -20.17 -6.79
CA ARG A 87 1.53 -20.75 -6.04
C ARG A 87 1.15 -22.05 -5.35
N ARG A 88 -0.04 -22.15 -4.77
CA ARG A 88 -0.53 -23.39 -4.15
C ARG A 88 -0.74 -24.49 -5.19
N ARG A 89 -1.24 -24.15 -6.37
CA ARG A 89 -1.47 -25.11 -7.47
C ARG A 89 -0.19 -25.62 -8.10
N THR A 90 0.79 -24.73 -8.32
CA THR A 90 2.01 -25.05 -9.09
C THR A 90 3.23 -25.32 -8.22
N GLY A 91 3.16 -25.03 -6.92
CA GLY A 91 4.29 -25.08 -5.98
C GLY A 91 5.34 -24.00 -6.22
N ARG A 92 5.11 -23.07 -7.16
CA ARG A 92 6.07 -22.03 -7.58
C ARG A 92 5.41 -20.68 -7.61
N THR A 93 6.16 -19.62 -7.29
CA THR A 93 5.67 -18.25 -7.47
C THR A 93 5.45 -17.99 -8.97
N PRO A 94 4.24 -17.65 -9.41
CA PRO A 94 3.97 -17.40 -10.82
C PRO A 94 4.75 -16.16 -11.29
N ARG A 95 5.42 -16.27 -12.44
CA ARG A 95 6.08 -15.11 -13.08
C ARG A 95 5.09 -14.17 -13.75
N VAL A 96 3.95 -14.70 -14.19
CA VAL A 96 2.87 -13.96 -14.84
C VAL A 96 1.57 -14.49 -14.26
N VAL A 97 0.67 -13.57 -13.89
CA VAL A 97 -0.64 -13.89 -13.34
C VAL A 97 -1.70 -13.45 -14.35
N PHE A 98 -2.44 -14.40 -14.92
CA PHE A 98 -3.59 -14.09 -15.76
C PHE A 98 -4.81 -13.82 -14.88
N ARG A 99 -5.37 -12.62 -15.01
CA ARG A 99 -6.54 -12.19 -14.23
C ARG A 99 -7.82 -12.48 -15.01
N SER A 100 -8.72 -13.23 -14.40
CA SER A 100 -10.11 -13.36 -14.81
C SER A 100 -10.90 -12.11 -14.38
N PRO A 101 -11.91 -11.67 -15.15
CA PRO A 101 -12.83 -10.62 -14.70
C PRO A 101 -13.63 -10.99 -13.44
N TYR A 102 -13.59 -12.26 -13.02
CA TYR A 102 -14.30 -12.77 -11.84
C TYR A 102 -13.37 -13.08 -10.65
N ASP A 103 -12.08 -12.76 -10.74
CA ASP A 103 -11.17 -12.95 -9.61
C ASP A 103 -11.51 -11.99 -8.47
N VAL A 104 -11.66 -12.53 -7.26
CA VAL A 104 -12.21 -11.82 -6.09
C VAL A 104 -11.32 -10.66 -5.65
N ASP A 105 -10.01 -10.89 -5.57
CA ASP A 105 -9.02 -9.85 -5.26
C ASP A 105 -9.06 -8.71 -6.30
N HIS A 106 -9.14 -9.05 -7.58
CA HIS A 106 -9.23 -8.08 -8.66
C HIS A 106 -10.55 -7.29 -8.64
N LEU A 107 -11.67 -7.94 -8.36
CA LEU A 107 -12.96 -7.29 -8.21
C LEU A 107 -12.98 -6.33 -7.01
N TRP A 108 -12.35 -6.70 -5.89
CA TRP A 108 -12.16 -5.77 -4.76
C TRP A 108 -11.28 -4.58 -5.13
N GLU A 109 -10.16 -4.78 -5.84
CA GLU A 109 -9.33 -3.67 -6.33
C GLU A 109 -10.17 -2.70 -7.19
N LYS A 110 -10.95 -3.24 -8.15
CA LYS A 110 -11.82 -2.44 -9.03
C LYS A 110 -12.92 -1.70 -8.28
N LEU A 111 -13.51 -2.36 -7.27
CA LEU A 111 -14.51 -1.75 -6.41
C LEU A 111 -13.95 -0.55 -5.65
N LEU A 112 -12.75 -0.69 -5.08
CA LEU A 112 -12.10 0.41 -4.38
C LEU A 112 -11.65 1.53 -5.33
N GLU A 113 -11.25 1.20 -6.56
CA GLU A 113 -10.94 2.19 -7.61
C GLU A 113 -12.16 3.05 -7.97
N GLU A 114 -13.32 2.43 -8.21
CA GLU A 114 -14.56 3.16 -8.51
C GLU A 114 -15.07 3.94 -7.30
N ALA A 115 -14.96 3.36 -6.09
CA ALA A 115 -15.31 4.04 -4.85
C ALA A 115 -14.46 5.31 -4.64
N ALA A 116 -13.15 5.22 -4.85
CA ALA A 116 -12.23 6.35 -4.70
C ALA A 116 -12.48 7.49 -5.71
N GLN A 117 -13.06 7.17 -6.88
CA GLN A 117 -13.45 8.18 -7.86
C GLN A 117 -14.72 8.93 -7.46
N LEU A 118 -15.61 8.30 -6.68
CA LEU A 118 -16.81 8.95 -6.15
C LEU A 118 -16.48 9.75 -4.89
N ARG A 119 -15.95 9.08 -3.86
CA ARG A 119 -15.52 9.69 -2.59
C ARG A 119 -14.78 8.70 -1.69
N VAL A 120 -13.82 9.18 -0.91
CA VAL A 120 -12.96 8.36 -0.05
C VAL A 120 -13.71 7.62 1.06
N GLU A 121 -14.84 8.14 1.55
CA GLU A 121 -15.61 7.47 2.62
C GLU A 121 -16.11 6.09 2.20
N LEU A 122 -16.41 5.90 0.91
CA LEU A 122 -16.80 4.59 0.37
C LEU A 122 -15.63 3.60 0.40
N VAL A 123 -14.41 4.06 0.14
CA VAL A 123 -13.21 3.23 0.25
C VAL A 123 -13.09 2.72 1.69
N ARG A 124 -13.29 3.60 2.68
CA ARG A 124 -13.27 3.23 4.11
C ARG A 124 -14.38 2.25 4.47
N GLU A 125 -15.60 2.48 3.98
CA GLU A 125 -16.75 1.58 4.14
C GLU A 125 -16.40 0.18 3.62
N PHE A 126 -15.92 0.08 2.38
CA PHE A 126 -15.68 -1.21 1.73
C PHE A 126 -14.46 -1.94 2.26
N LEU A 127 -13.37 -1.25 2.61
CA LEU A 127 -12.19 -1.86 3.23
C LEU A 127 -12.50 -2.67 4.51
N ALA A 128 -13.53 -2.25 5.25
CA ALA A 128 -13.96 -2.95 6.46
C ALA A 128 -14.58 -4.33 6.17
N GLU A 129 -15.12 -4.53 4.96
CA GLU A 129 -15.75 -5.79 4.54
C GLU A 129 -14.73 -6.79 3.95
N ILE A 130 -13.56 -6.32 3.52
CA ILE A 130 -12.55 -7.16 2.87
C ILE A 130 -11.84 -8.03 3.93
N LYS A 131 -11.90 -9.36 3.74
CA LYS A 131 -11.25 -10.37 4.59
C LYS A 131 -9.76 -10.60 4.26
N ALA A 132 -9.16 -9.70 3.48
CA ALA A 132 -7.74 -9.73 3.11
C ALA A 132 -6.87 -9.33 4.30
N ASP A 133 -5.59 -9.70 4.25
CA ASP A 133 -4.61 -9.24 5.22
C ASP A 133 -4.31 -7.73 5.08
N ASP A 134 -3.73 -7.16 6.13
CA ASP A 134 -3.39 -5.74 6.16
C ASP A 134 -2.33 -5.36 5.12
N ARG A 135 -1.47 -6.30 4.73
CA ARG A 135 -0.43 -6.06 3.72
C ARG A 135 -1.04 -5.81 2.35
N TRP A 136 -1.99 -6.65 1.95
CA TRP A 136 -2.75 -6.49 0.72
C TRP A 136 -3.54 -5.18 0.74
N LYS A 137 -4.26 -4.90 1.84
CA LYS A 137 -5.02 -3.64 1.99
C LYS A 137 -4.12 -2.41 1.84
N GLY A 138 -2.99 -2.39 2.55
CA GLY A 138 -2.03 -1.29 2.48
C GLY A 138 -1.45 -1.10 1.07
N SER A 139 -1.13 -2.20 0.37
CA SER A 139 -0.63 -2.19 -1.00
C SER A 139 -1.63 -1.62 -2.01
N VAL A 140 -2.89 -2.09 -1.94
CA VAL A 140 -3.98 -1.59 -2.80
C VAL A 140 -4.23 -0.11 -2.54
N LEU A 141 -4.27 0.32 -1.27
CA LEU A 141 -4.46 1.72 -0.91
C LEU A 141 -3.33 2.62 -1.41
N ALA A 142 -2.07 2.17 -1.34
CA ALA A 142 -0.96 2.92 -1.92
C ALA A 142 -1.08 3.03 -3.44
N ARG A 143 -1.56 1.98 -4.13
CA ARG A 143 -1.80 2.02 -5.57
C ARG A 143 -2.92 3.01 -5.92
N LEU A 144 -4.02 2.97 -5.17
CA LEU A 144 -5.15 3.91 -5.30
C LEU A 144 -4.72 5.36 -5.08
N ALA A 145 -3.92 5.62 -4.04
CA ALA A 145 -3.41 6.96 -3.78
C ALA A 145 -2.60 7.56 -4.96
N ARG A 146 -1.99 6.72 -5.80
CA ARG A 146 -1.28 7.18 -7.01
C ARG A 146 -2.21 7.46 -8.19
N SER A 147 -3.37 6.82 -8.26
CA SER A 147 -4.32 6.98 -9.37
C SER A 147 -5.32 8.11 -9.14
N VAL A 148 -5.59 8.48 -7.88
CA VAL A 148 -6.51 9.56 -7.54
C VAL A 148 -5.87 10.93 -7.80
N ARG A 149 -6.63 11.80 -8.48
CA ARG A 149 -6.19 13.17 -8.84
C ARG A 149 -6.44 14.19 -7.73
N GLU A 150 -7.48 14.00 -6.94
CA GLU A 150 -7.86 14.93 -5.89
C GLU A 150 -6.88 14.85 -4.72
N GLY A 151 -6.29 16.00 -4.36
CA GLY A 151 -5.22 16.06 -3.35
C GLY A 151 -5.65 15.58 -1.96
N HIS A 152 -6.86 15.96 -1.52
CA HIS A 152 -7.38 15.58 -0.21
C HIS A 152 -7.64 14.07 -0.12
N ALA A 153 -8.33 13.51 -1.11
CA ALA A 153 -8.62 12.08 -1.22
C ALA A 153 -7.32 11.25 -1.27
N ARG A 154 -6.33 11.70 -2.05
CA ARG A 154 -5.00 11.08 -2.09
C ARG A 154 -4.38 11.01 -0.69
N ASP A 155 -4.43 12.08 0.10
CA ASP A 155 -3.78 12.12 1.41
C ASP A 155 -4.42 11.20 2.42
N GLU A 156 -5.75 11.09 2.39
CA GLU A 156 -6.47 10.11 3.20
C GLU A 156 -6.12 8.68 2.82
N LEU A 157 -5.96 8.39 1.52
CA LEU A 157 -5.51 7.07 1.06
C LEU A 157 -4.08 6.76 1.51
N VAL A 158 -3.20 7.77 1.61
CA VAL A 158 -1.85 7.61 2.17
C VAL A 158 -1.90 7.24 3.65
N ASP A 159 -2.67 7.96 4.47
CA ASP A 159 -2.82 7.63 5.90
C ASP A 159 -3.48 6.26 6.11
N MET A 160 -4.54 5.94 5.36
CA MET A 160 -5.17 4.62 5.40
C MET A 160 -4.19 3.50 4.99
N SER A 161 -3.38 3.71 3.95
CA SER A 161 -2.36 2.75 3.53
C SER A 161 -1.37 2.46 4.66
N LEU A 162 -0.82 3.50 5.31
CA LEU A 162 0.10 3.38 6.44
C LEU A 162 -0.57 2.80 7.71
N THR A 163 -1.88 2.98 7.85
CA THR A 163 -2.66 2.38 8.95
C THR A 163 -2.76 0.86 8.80
N HIS A 164 -2.85 0.36 7.57
CA HIS A 164 -2.88 -1.07 7.30
C HIS A 164 -1.46 -1.65 7.27
N ALA A 165 -0.59 -1.17 6.38
CA ALA A 165 0.77 -1.67 6.26
C ALA A 165 1.78 -0.60 5.89
N ILE A 166 2.86 -0.53 6.68
CA ILE A 166 3.99 0.33 6.37
C ILE A 166 4.86 -0.40 5.34
N SER A 167 4.95 0.16 4.14
CA SER A 167 5.68 -0.42 3.02
C SER A 167 6.48 0.65 2.28
N PHE A 168 7.41 0.21 1.43
CA PHE A 168 8.12 1.07 0.49
C PHE A 168 7.16 2.00 -0.28
N SER A 169 6.07 1.45 -0.80
CA SER A 169 5.09 2.21 -1.58
C SER A 169 4.39 3.29 -0.76
N ALA A 170 4.03 2.98 0.48
CA ALA A 170 3.36 3.92 1.38
C ALA A 170 4.32 5.03 1.83
N VAL A 171 5.57 4.70 2.18
CA VAL A 171 6.59 5.69 2.56
C VAL A 171 6.99 6.58 1.39
N SER A 172 7.05 6.04 0.16
CA SER A 172 7.26 6.84 -1.05
C SER A 172 6.18 7.92 -1.22
N LEU A 173 4.93 7.57 -0.97
CA LEU A 173 3.82 8.53 -1.02
C LEU A 173 3.91 9.56 0.10
N LEU A 174 4.38 9.16 1.28
CA LEU A 174 4.60 10.06 2.40
C LEU A 174 5.68 11.11 2.10
N PHE A 175 6.76 10.73 1.41
CA PHE A 175 7.75 11.69 0.89
C PHE A 175 7.13 12.68 -0.10
N ALA A 176 6.36 12.18 -1.07
CA ALA A 176 5.69 13.04 -2.04
C ALA A 176 4.65 13.96 -1.36
N LEU A 177 4.06 13.54 -0.25
CA LEU A 177 3.21 14.39 0.57
C LEU A 177 4.02 15.45 1.32
N ARG A 178 5.16 15.09 1.92
CA ARG A 178 6.05 16.03 2.62
C ARG A 178 6.48 17.20 1.74
N GLU A 179 6.76 16.95 0.46
CA GLU A 179 7.14 18.01 -0.49
C GLU A 179 6.02 19.03 -0.73
N ARG A 180 4.75 18.60 -0.59
CA ARG A 180 3.58 19.44 -0.84
C ARG A 180 3.00 20.06 0.43
N ASP A 181 2.93 19.28 1.50
CA ASP A 181 2.37 19.62 2.82
C ASP A 181 3.19 18.91 3.92
N PRO A 182 4.29 19.55 4.40
CA PRO A 182 5.18 18.97 5.40
C PRO A 182 4.48 18.67 6.72
N GLU A 183 3.62 19.56 7.20
CA GLU A 183 2.92 19.43 8.49
C GLU A 183 2.02 18.19 8.49
N ARG A 184 1.25 17.99 7.41
CA ARG A 184 0.40 16.80 7.27
C ARG A 184 1.22 15.53 7.13
N GLY A 185 2.31 15.56 6.34
CA GLY A 185 3.24 14.45 6.23
C GLY A 185 3.84 14.06 7.58
N HIS A 186 4.25 15.05 8.39
CA HIS A 186 4.79 14.83 9.75
C HIS A 186 3.72 14.28 10.72
N ALA A 187 2.47 14.74 10.62
CA ALA A 187 1.38 14.21 11.43
C ALA A 187 1.08 12.74 11.10
N ILE A 188 0.96 12.40 9.81
CA ILE A 188 0.74 11.01 9.36
C ILE A 188 1.92 10.12 9.75
N PHE A 189 3.16 10.61 9.61
CA PHE A 189 4.35 9.91 10.06
C PHE A 189 4.28 9.56 11.56
N ARG A 190 3.96 10.53 12.42
CA ARG A 190 3.87 10.30 13.87
C ARG A 190 2.83 9.25 14.22
N ALA A 191 1.64 9.34 13.60
CA ALA A 191 0.59 8.36 13.80
C ALA A 191 1.01 6.96 13.31
N ALA A 192 1.68 6.87 12.15
CA ALA A 192 2.21 5.60 11.65
C ALA A 192 3.29 5.01 12.58
N LEU A 193 4.17 5.85 13.13
CA LEU A 193 5.21 5.45 14.09
C LEU A 193 4.60 4.87 15.36
N GLU A 194 3.64 5.58 15.97
CA GLU A 194 2.94 5.12 17.18
C GLU A 194 2.24 3.77 16.96
N ARG A 195 1.55 3.61 15.83
CA ARG A 195 0.90 2.34 15.46
C ARG A 195 1.92 1.22 15.24
N ALA A 196 3.04 1.50 14.56
CA ALA A 196 4.10 0.51 14.33
C ALA A 196 4.66 -0.02 15.66
N VAL A 197 4.93 0.87 16.61
CA VAL A 197 5.38 0.51 17.96
C VAL A 197 4.33 -0.33 18.68
N GLN A 198 3.06 0.09 18.68
CA GLN A 198 1.98 -0.64 19.34
C GLN A 198 1.79 -2.06 18.79
N ARG A 199 2.02 -2.26 17.49
CA ARG A 199 1.91 -3.57 16.82
C ARG A 199 3.19 -4.41 16.88
N GLY A 200 4.30 -3.84 17.34
CA GLY A 200 5.61 -4.49 17.25
C GLY A 200 6.10 -4.70 15.80
N ASP A 201 5.70 -3.83 14.87
CA ASP A 201 6.04 -3.90 13.45
C ASP A 201 7.45 -3.36 13.18
N LEU A 202 8.46 -4.18 13.45
CA LEU A 202 9.86 -3.80 13.27
C LEU A 202 10.22 -3.53 11.79
N ASP A 203 9.62 -4.27 10.85
CA ASP A 203 9.86 -4.08 9.43
C ASP A 203 9.30 -2.72 8.95
N GLY A 204 8.12 -2.35 9.44
CA GLY A 204 7.54 -1.02 9.25
C GLY A 204 8.42 0.09 9.85
N LEU A 205 8.97 -0.12 11.05
CA LEU A 205 9.91 0.82 11.66
C LEU A 205 11.16 1.02 10.79
N TYR A 206 11.69 -0.01 10.15
CA TYR A 206 12.81 0.17 9.22
C TYR A 206 12.43 1.03 8.02
N TRP A 207 11.22 0.88 7.47
CA TRP A 207 10.73 1.73 6.38
C TRP A 207 10.53 3.19 6.82
N LEU A 208 9.95 3.42 8.00
CA LEU A 208 9.75 4.77 8.54
C LEU A 208 11.08 5.49 8.83
N GLY A 209 12.15 4.74 9.11
CA GLY A 209 13.47 5.33 9.34
C GLY A 209 14.00 6.11 8.15
N ALA A 210 13.68 5.68 6.93
CA ALA A 210 14.02 6.44 5.74
C ALA A 210 13.38 7.84 5.73
N TYR A 211 12.14 7.97 6.22
CA TYR A 211 11.45 9.26 6.30
C TYR A 211 12.01 10.16 7.40
N ALA A 212 12.29 9.59 8.57
CA ALA A 212 12.80 10.33 9.74
C ALA A 212 14.26 10.76 9.55
N ILE A 213 15.10 9.87 9.01
CA ILE A 213 16.52 10.08 8.77
C ILE A 213 16.83 9.68 7.33
N PRO A 214 16.56 10.58 6.36
CA PRO A 214 16.81 10.30 4.95
C PRO A 214 18.25 9.86 4.67
N GLY A 215 18.40 8.72 4.00
CA GLY A 215 19.70 8.12 3.69
C GLY A 215 20.27 7.19 4.78
N VAL A 216 19.57 6.97 5.90
CA VAL A 216 19.99 5.99 6.91
C VAL A 216 20.06 4.59 6.31
N ASN A 217 21.13 3.85 6.62
CA ASN A 217 21.36 2.50 6.14
C ASN A 217 20.74 1.45 7.06
N LEU A 218 19.40 1.45 7.17
CA LEU A 218 18.66 0.41 7.90
C LEU A 218 18.48 -0.85 7.04
N PRO A 219 18.03 -1.98 7.64
CA PRO A 219 17.77 -3.20 6.88
C PRO A 219 16.91 -2.97 5.62
N ASN A 220 15.86 -2.16 5.74
CA ASN A 220 15.11 -1.64 4.60
C ASN A 220 15.73 -0.32 4.12
N ARG A 221 16.07 -0.24 2.83
CA ARG A 221 16.67 0.96 2.21
C ARG A 221 15.65 1.65 1.33
N PHE A 222 15.57 2.96 1.44
CA PHE A 222 14.86 3.80 0.49
C PHE A 222 15.89 4.52 -0.40
N PRO A 223 15.88 4.32 -1.73
CA PRO A 223 16.85 4.93 -2.62
C PRO A 223 16.49 6.40 -2.81
N LEU A 224 17.22 7.28 -2.12
CA LEU A 224 17.13 8.73 -2.31
C LEU A 224 18.40 9.21 -3.00
N SER A 225 18.24 9.81 -4.19
CA SER A 225 19.35 10.40 -4.95
C SER A 225 19.88 11.68 -4.30
N ASN A 226 19.01 12.44 -3.63
CA ASN A 226 19.36 13.64 -2.87
C ASN A 226 18.52 13.68 -1.59
N PRO A 227 18.94 13.00 -0.50
CA PRO A 227 18.14 12.91 0.72
C PRO A 227 17.99 14.30 1.36
N PRO A 228 16.76 14.75 1.68
CA PRO A 228 16.56 16.00 2.40
C PRO A 228 17.14 15.91 3.81
N ALA A 229 17.43 17.07 4.42
CA ALA A 229 17.90 17.11 5.80
C ALA A 229 16.86 16.45 6.75
N PRO A 230 17.33 15.64 7.73
CA PRO A 230 16.45 15.11 8.78
C PRO A 230 15.79 16.24 9.57
N ASP A 231 14.52 16.07 9.90
CA ASP A 231 13.87 16.89 10.92
C ASP A 231 14.34 16.41 12.31
N PRO A 232 14.97 17.24 13.15
CA PRO A 232 15.54 16.80 14.41
C PRO A 232 14.52 16.20 15.38
N MET A 233 13.28 16.71 15.38
CA MET A 233 12.23 16.22 16.27
C MET A 233 11.74 14.85 15.82
N LEU A 234 11.48 14.68 14.52
CA LEU A 234 11.07 13.39 13.97
C LEU A 234 12.17 12.33 14.10
N ALA A 235 13.42 12.70 13.81
CA ALA A 235 14.57 11.82 13.98
C ALA A 235 14.70 11.36 15.44
N ARG A 236 14.60 12.28 16.41
CA ARG A 236 14.64 11.95 17.83
C ARG A 236 13.53 10.97 18.21
N MET A 237 12.27 11.29 17.89
CA MET A 237 11.11 10.42 18.18
C MET A 237 11.30 9.02 17.59
N TYR A 238 11.73 8.95 16.34
CA TYR A 238 11.99 7.70 15.64
C TYR A 238 13.08 6.88 16.31
N ILE A 239 14.22 7.49 16.67
CA ILE A 239 15.35 6.80 17.30
C ILE A 239 14.93 6.16 18.63
N HIS A 240 14.18 6.89 19.47
CA HIS A 240 13.63 6.34 20.70
C HIS A 240 12.79 5.08 20.43
N ALA A 241 11.79 5.21 19.54
CA ALA A 241 10.88 4.13 19.19
C ALA A 241 11.62 2.90 18.60
N LEU A 242 12.57 3.12 17.69
CA LEU A 242 13.35 2.04 17.08
C LEU A 242 14.21 1.32 18.12
N VAL A 243 14.91 2.05 18.99
CA VAL A 243 15.80 1.45 20.00
C VAL A 243 14.99 0.69 21.05
N ASP A 244 13.80 1.18 21.41
CA ASP A 244 12.86 0.45 22.25
C ASP A 244 12.49 -0.90 21.63
N ALA A 245 12.00 -0.89 20.39
CA ALA A 245 11.60 -2.10 19.67
C ALA A 245 12.77 -3.08 19.45
N LEU A 246 13.95 -2.58 19.05
CA LEU A 246 15.14 -3.41 18.85
C LEU A 246 15.60 -4.08 20.14
N SER A 247 15.55 -3.36 21.27
CA SER A 247 15.91 -3.91 22.58
C SER A 247 14.94 -5.01 23.01
N GLU A 248 13.64 -4.81 22.81
CA GLU A 248 12.61 -5.80 23.12
C GLU A 248 12.76 -7.08 22.27
N VAL A 249 12.99 -6.92 20.97
CA VAL A 249 13.23 -8.03 20.05
C VAL A 249 14.51 -8.77 20.41
N ALA A 250 15.61 -8.06 20.70
CA ALA A 250 16.87 -8.68 21.09
C ALA A 250 16.71 -9.59 22.32
N VAL A 251 15.96 -9.15 23.33
CA VAL A 251 15.72 -9.94 24.55
C VAL A 251 14.96 -11.24 24.25
N ARG A 252 13.98 -11.18 23.35
CA ARG A 252 13.06 -12.31 23.06
C ARG A 252 13.57 -13.27 21.99
N ALA A 253 14.37 -12.80 21.04
CA ALA A 253 14.74 -13.59 19.88
C ALA A 253 15.79 -14.67 20.23
N ASN A 254 15.52 -15.89 19.77
CA ASN A 254 16.46 -17.01 19.81
C ASN A 254 16.17 -17.94 18.61
N PRO A 255 17.04 -18.04 17.59
CA PRO A 255 18.37 -17.42 17.49
C PRO A 255 18.34 -15.90 17.30
N MET A 256 19.46 -15.22 17.62
CA MET A 256 19.61 -13.77 17.48
C MET A 256 19.62 -13.35 16.00
N PRO A 257 18.72 -12.46 15.54
CA PRO A 257 18.69 -12.02 14.16
C PRO A 257 19.80 -11.01 13.86
N THR A 258 20.59 -11.26 12.81
CA THR A 258 21.71 -10.39 12.38
C THR A 258 21.27 -8.97 12.02
N HIS A 259 20.04 -8.77 11.55
CA HIS A 259 19.55 -7.44 11.21
C HIS A 259 19.43 -6.50 12.42
N ILE A 260 19.30 -7.03 13.64
CA ILE A 260 19.24 -6.23 14.88
C ILE A 260 20.58 -5.54 15.11
N TYR A 261 21.69 -6.30 14.98
CA TYR A 261 23.04 -5.75 15.04
C TYR A 261 23.21 -4.61 14.03
N ARG A 262 22.84 -4.85 12.77
CA ARG A 262 22.95 -3.85 11.70
C ARG A 262 22.15 -2.59 12.00
N ALA A 263 20.90 -2.73 12.42
CA ALA A 263 20.06 -1.57 12.72
C ALA A 263 20.66 -0.73 13.86
N LEU A 264 21.16 -1.36 14.92
CA LEU A 264 21.79 -0.68 16.04
C LEU A 264 23.10 0.03 15.66
N VAL A 265 23.97 -0.61 14.87
CA VAL A 265 25.22 0.00 14.38
C VAL A 265 24.93 1.21 13.50
N ASN A 266 23.97 1.08 12.57
CA ASN A 266 23.65 2.14 11.62
C ASN A 266 22.87 3.30 12.26
N ILE A 267 22.08 3.07 13.31
CA ILE A 267 21.36 4.16 14.00
C ILE A 267 22.22 4.90 15.04
N ARG A 268 23.28 4.26 15.57
CA ARG A 268 24.11 4.83 16.65
C ARG A 268 24.68 6.22 16.33
N PRO A 269 25.30 6.49 15.16
CA PRO A 269 25.82 7.82 14.85
C PRO A 269 24.72 8.89 14.78
N HIS A 270 23.51 8.50 14.38
CA HIS A 270 22.37 9.41 14.35
C HIS A 270 21.80 9.66 15.76
N ALA A 271 21.88 8.68 16.66
CA ALA A 271 21.55 8.88 18.07
C ALA A 271 22.48 9.89 18.74
N GLU A 272 23.78 9.87 18.44
CA GLU A 272 24.72 10.89 18.93
C GLU A 272 24.37 12.31 18.46
N GLN A 273 23.69 12.46 17.33
CA GLN A 273 23.28 13.74 16.79
C GLN A 273 21.91 14.21 17.31
N PHE A 274 20.92 13.31 17.39
CA PHE A 274 19.52 13.67 17.59
C PHE A 274 18.92 13.16 18.92
N ALA A 275 19.52 12.16 19.56
CA ALA A 275 18.98 11.48 20.76
C ALA A 275 20.11 10.92 21.65
N VAL A 276 21.00 11.80 22.14
CA VAL A 276 22.22 11.43 22.87
C VAL A 276 21.93 10.58 24.11
N ASP A 277 20.79 10.81 24.75
CA ASP A 277 20.34 10.09 25.93
C ASP A 277 20.06 8.59 25.68
N VAL A 278 19.86 8.20 24.43
CA VAL A 278 19.61 6.79 24.03
C VAL A 278 20.91 6.02 23.73
N VAL A 279 22.03 6.71 23.52
CA VAL A 279 23.31 6.09 23.14
C VAL A 279 23.77 5.01 24.13
N PRO A 280 23.74 5.21 25.47
CA PRO A 280 24.14 4.16 26.42
C PRO A 280 23.30 2.88 26.30
N ARG A 281 22.02 3.02 25.94
CA ARG A 281 21.12 1.88 25.73
C ARG A 281 21.44 1.16 24.43
N ILE A 282 21.72 1.89 23.35
CA ILE A 282 22.19 1.30 22.09
C ILE A 282 23.46 0.47 22.34
N ASP A 283 24.45 1.05 23.04
CA ASP A 283 25.72 0.39 23.32
C ASP A 283 25.52 -0.87 24.17
N SER A 284 24.63 -0.81 25.17
CA SER A 284 24.26 -1.97 26.01
C SER A 284 23.56 -3.08 25.20
N THR A 285 22.59 -2.73 24.36
CA THR A 285 21.88 -3.69 23.51
C THR A 285 22.83 -4.28 22.45
N LEU A 286 23.74 -3.49 21.88
CA LEU A 286 24.77 -3.95 20.96
C LEU A 286 25.67 -5.01 21.60
N ALA A 287 26.20 -4.73 22.80
CA ALA A 287 27.05 -5.68 23.52
C ALA A 287 26.33 -7.01 23.77
N PHE A 288 25.04 -6.95 24.13
CA PHE A 288 24.21 -8.14 24.31
C PHE A 288 24.00 -8.91 23.00
N VAL A 289 23.67 -8.23 21.91
CA VAL A 289 23.46 -8.84 20.59
C VAL A 289 24.75 -9.50 20.07
N VAL A 290 25.88 -8.81 20.20
CA VAL A 290 27.21 -9.33 19.81
C VAL A 290 27.56 -10.59 20.61
N SER A 291 27.22 -10.65 21.90
CA SER A 291 27.47 -11.84 22.73
C SER A 291 26.69 -13.10 22.27
N ARG A 292 25.59 -12.91 21.52
CA ARG A 292 24.69 -13.96 21.04
C ARG A 292 24.84 -14.30 19.56
N LEU A 293 25.53 -13.47 18.80
CA LEU A 293 25.82 -13.72 17.39
C LEU A 293 27.13 -14.48 17.24
N SER A 294 27.22 -15.32 16.21
CA SER A 294 28.49 -15.95 15.86
C SER A 294 29.43 -14.92 15.21
N PRO A 295 30.76 -15.06 15.36
CA PRO A 295 31.73 -14.19 14.69
C PRO A 295 31.55 -14.14 13.17
N ARG A 296 31.13 -15.26 12.55
CA ARG A 296 30.83 -15.33 11.13
C ARG A 296 29.64 -14.45 10.75
N ALA A 297 28.57 -14.48 11.56
CA ALA A 297 27.37 -13.69 11.30
C ALA A 297 27.64 -12.17 11.44
N LEU A 298 28.51 -11.78 12.38
CA LEU A 298 28.97 -10.39 12.52
C LEU A 298 29.79 -9.94 11.29
N ALA A 299 30.76 -10.74 10.88
CA ALA A 299 31.59 -10.44 9.71
C ALA A 299 30.76 -10.35 8.41
N GLU A 300 29.76 -11.21 8.25
CA GLU A 300 28.84 -11.19 7.10
C GLU A 300 27.96 -9.93 7.10
N ALA A 301 27.50 -9.50 8.27
CA ALA A 301 26.73 -8.26 8.42
C ALA A 301 27.53 -7.01 8.03
N GLU A 302 28.77 -6.91 8.51
CA GLU A 302 29.68 -5.80 8.20
C GLU A 302 30.06 -5.79 6.72
N ARG A 303 30.35 -6.96 6.15
CA ARG A 303 30.68 -7.08 4.73
C ARG A 303 29.53 -6.65 3.84
N SER A 304 28.32 -7.13 4.11
CA SER A 304 27.18 -6.75 3.29
C SER A 304 26.76 -5.28 3.51
N ASP A 305 27.13 -4.62 4.63
CA ASP A 305 26.95 -3.16 4.79
C ASP A 305 27.95 -2.36 3.92
N LEU A 306 29.19 -2.86 3.78
CA LEU A 306 30.20 -2.32 2.85
C LEU A 306 29.79 -2.52 1.38
N GLU A 307 29.22 -3.68 1.05
CA GLU A 307 28.70 -3.95 -0.29
C GLU A 307 27.48 -3.08 -0.63
N ARG A 308 26.67 -2.69 0.37
CA ARG A 308 25.50 -1.79 0.19
C ARG A 308 25.84 -0.29 0.11
N THR A 309 26.98 0.13 0.64
CA THR A 309 27.50 1.50 0.51
C THR A 309 28.09 1.77 -0.88
N THR A 310 28.44 0.71 -1.59
CA THR A 310 28.74 0.77 -3.03
C THR A 310 27.44 0.52 -3.78
N PRO A 311 26.89 1.46 -4.56
CA PRO A 311 25.69 1.15 -5.34
C PRO A 311 26.05 0.03 -6.32
N GLU A 312 25.48 -1.17 -6.15
CA GLU A 312 25.39 -2.09 -7.27
C GLU A 312 24.61 -1.35 -8.38
N VAL A 313 25.12 -1.40 -9.60
CA VAL A 313 24.36 -1.02 -10.79
C VAL A 313 23.27 -2.08 -10.97
N GLU A 314 22.28 -2.09 -10.08
CA GLU A 314 21.09 -2.90 -10.28
C GLU A 314 20.36 -2.30 -11.47
N LYS A 315 20.37 -3.07 -12.56
CA LYS A 315 19.60 -2.79 -13.75
C LYS A 315 18.14 -2.62 -13.35
N ILE A 316 17.52 -1.58 -13.88
CA ILE A 316 16.09 -1.27 -13.78
C ILE A 316 15.21 -2.51 -14.12
N GLU A 317 15.75 -3.47 -14.88
CA GLU A 317 15.13 -4.75 -15.24
C GLU A 317 14.76 -5.66 -14.04
N ASP A 318 15.44 -5.57 -12.88
CA ASP A 318 15.13 -6.43 -11.72
C ASP A 318 14.04 -5.85 -10.78
N LEU A 319 13.73 -4.56 -10.90
CA LEU A 319 12.64 -3.92 -10.15
C LEU A 319 11.26 -4.10 -10.81
N GLU A 320 11.22 -4.37 -12.11
CA GLU A 320 9.97 -4.68 -12.85
C GLU A 320 9.48 -6.12 -12.63
N LEU A 321 10.28 -7.00 -12.04
CA LEU A 321 9.92 -8.39 -11.73
C LEU A 321 9.18 -8.57 -10.39
N ARG A 322 8.91 -7.49 -9.64
CA ARG A 322 8.22 -7.54 -8.32
C ARG A 322 7.12 -6.50 -8.12
N ALA A 323 6.61 -5.88 -9.20
CA ALA A 323 5.39 -5.06 -9.19
C ALA A 323 4.23 -5.84 -9.84
#